data_AF-A0A834HB31-F1
#
_entry.id   AF-A0A834HB31-F1
#
_cell.length_a   1.000
_cell.length_b   1.000
_cell.length_c   1.000
_cell.angle_alpha   90.00
_cell.angle_beta   90.00
_cell.angle_gamma   90.00
#
_symmetry.space_group_name_H-M   'P 1'
#
loop_
_entity.id
_entity.type
_entity.pdbx_description
1 polymer ?
#
loop_
_entity_poly.entity_id
_entity_poly.type
_entity_poly.pdbx_seq_one_letter_code
_entity_poly.pdbx_strand_id
1 'polypeptide(L)'
;MILDDSQCISEITNKDLETISSPKSRIRLVFIFSVGEIPKEQLLATLARNFKLLKGLDLQDAPLDEIHEDVGNLLHLRYLIPGVKIQGGIGHLEELQTLHFVEANEDLNKELENLRQLRKLGIKNLKKEHGKAFCTAIEMMNHLQSLVVYKAIDGDGILDLHSLSSVPESLQHLNLNGRLGT
;
A
#
# COMPACT_ATOMS: atom_id res chain seq x y z
N MET A 1 5.28 -14.16 -4.95
CA MET A 1 6.42 -14.03 -4.02
C MET A 1 6.22 -15.10 -2.98
N ILE A 2 7.08 -16.12 -2.96
CA ILE A 2 7.02 -17.18 -1.93
C ILE A 2 7.69 -16.57 -0.70
N LEU A 3 6.95 -16.46 0.39
CA LEU A 3 7.47 -15.99 1.67
C LEU A 3 8.10 -17.18 2.38
N ASP A 4 9.30 -16.98 2.92
CA ASP A 4 10.02 -17.96 3.74
C ASP A 4 9.22 -18.19 5.04
N ASP A 5 8.76 -19.44 5.21
CA ASP A 5 7.72 -19.90 6.16
C ASP A 5 8.11 -19.84 7.65
N SER A 6 9.19 -19.15 8.02
CA SER A 6 9.70 -19.21 9.39
C SER A 6 9.13 -18.15 10.35
N GLN A 7 8.41 -17.10 9.90
CA GLN A 7 7.87 -16.02 10.77
C GLN A 7 6.58 -15.33 10.25
N CYS A 8 5.76 -16.04 9.48
CA CYS A 8 4.44 -15.55 9.04
C CYS A 8 3.35 -15.98 10.02
N ILE A 9 2.42 -15.09 10.35
CA ILE A 9 1.09 -15.51 10.80
C ILE A 9 0.14 -15.24 9.64
N SER A 10 -0.43 -16.32 9.11
CA SER A 10 -1.27 -16.26 7.91
C SER A 10 -2.70 -15.82 8.20
N GLU A 11 -3.17 -15.89 9.44
CA GLU A 11 -4.57 -15.60 9.79
C GLU A 11 -4.62 -15.05 11.22
N ILE A 12 -5.05 -13.80 11.39
CA ILE A 12 -5.22 -13.20 12.72
C ILE A 12 -6.64 -12.66 12.82
N THR A 13 -7.47 -13.26 13.69
CA THR A 13 -8.70 -12.63 14.18
C THR A 13 -8.38 -11.64 15.31
N ASN A 14 -9.28 -10.75 15.73
CA ASN A 14 -9.00 -9.85 16.87
C ASN A 14 -8.57 -10.57 18.14
N LYS A 15 -9.15 -11.75 18.37
CA LYS A 15 -8.82 -12.58 19.53
C LYS A 15 -7.38 -13.07 19.47
N ASP A 16 -6.88 -13.30 18.25
CA ASP A 16 -5.48 -13.63 18.00
C ASP A 16 -4.59 -12.38 18.15
N LEU A 17 -5.05 -11.20 17.71
CA LEU A 17 -4.31 -9.94 17.90
C LEU A 17 -3.98 -9.71 19.38
N GLU A 18 -4.95 -9.81 20.29
CA GLU A 18 -4.69 -9.63 21.73
C GLU A 18 -3.78 -10.72 22.31
N THR A 19 -3.89 -11.95 21.81
CA THR A 19 -3.14 -13.11 22.32
C THR A 19 -1.67 -13.11 21.85
N ILE A 20 -1.40 -12.65 20.62
CA ILE A 20 -0.05 -12.59 20.02
C ILE A 20 0.62 -11.21 20.18
N SER A 21 -0.17 -10.21 20.60
CA SER A 21 0.26 -8.86 20.95
C SER A 21 1.11 -8.89 22.22
N SER A 22 2.41 -9.00 22.04
CA SER A 22 3.36 -8.61 23.08
C SER A 22 4.37 -7.63 22.50
N PRO A 23 4.80 -6.60 23.25
CA PRO A 23 5.82 -5.64 22.78
C PRO A 23 7.16 -6.29 22.38
N LYS A 24 7.38 -7.56 22.75
CA LYS A 24 8.57 -8.36 22.42
C LYS A 24 8.38 -9.28 21.21
N SER A 25 7.24 -9.17 20.53
CA SER A 25 6.93 -10.02 19.39
C SER A 25 7.97 -9.86 18.27
N ARG A 26 8.39 -11.00 17.70
CA ARG A 26 9.36 -11.05 16.59
C ARG A 26 8.69 -11.16 15.23
N ILE A 27 7.35 -11.07 15.18
CA ILE A 27 6.57 -11.22 13.95
C ILE A 27 6.93 -10.09 12.98
N ARG A 28 7.17 -10.47 11.72
CA ARG A 28 7.57 -9.54 10.64
C ARG A 28 6.55 -9.47 9.52
N LEU A 29 5.64 -10.43 9.41
CA LEU A 29 4.66 -10.51 8.34
C LEU A 29 3.31 -10.82 8.98
N VAL A 30 2.33 -9.98 8.67
CA VAL A 30 0.95 -10.13 9.12
C VAL A 30 0.05 -10.08 7.90
N PHE A 31 -0.77 -11.12 7.75
CA PHE A 31 -1.86 -11.17 6.79
C PHE A 31 -3.18 -11.12 7.55
N ILE A 32 -4.07 -10.23 7.13
CA ILE A 32 -5.39 -10.11 7.72
C ILE A 32 -6.42 -10.44 6.64
N PHE A 33 -6.81 -11.71 6.62
CA PHE A 33 -7.91 -12.20 5.79
C PHE A 33 -9.17 -12.28 6.65
N SER A 34 -10.30 -11.81 6.14
CA SER A 34 -11.54 -11.71 6.90
C SER A 34 -12.09 -13.08 7.30
N VAL A 35 -12.25 -13.30 8.61
CA VAL A 35 -13.29 -14.16 9.20
C VAL A 35 -13.84 -13.52 10.49
N GLY A 36 -14.29 -12.26 10.45
CA GLY A 36 -14.98 -11.62 11.59
C GLY A 36 -14.94 -10.08 11.64
N GLU A 37 -15.77 -9.49 12.50
CA GLU A 37 -15.80 -8.03 12.74
C GLU A 37 -14.48 -7.57 13.38
N ILE A 38 -13.77 -6.66 12.69
CA ILE A 38 -12.59 -5.99 13.22
C ILE A 38 -12.93 -4.55 13.63
N PRO A 39 -12.57 -4.09 14.85
CA PRO A 39 -12.61 -2.67 15.20
C PRO A 39 -11.68 -1.90 14.27
N LYS A 40 -12.24 -1.41 13.18
CA LYS A 40 -11.52 -0.79 12.05
C LYS A 40 -10.60 0.34 12.53
N GLU A 41 -11.10 1.12 13.48
CA GLU A 41 -10.46 2.32 14.03
C GLU A 41 -9.19 2.03 14.84
N GLN A 42 -9.06 0.84 15.43
CA GLN A 42 -7.96 0.54 16.37
C GLN A 42 -6.95 -0.45 15.80
N LEU A 43 -7.21 -1.01 14.62
CA LEU A 43 -6.39 -2.07 14.03
C LEU A 43 -4.93 -1.61 13.84
N LEU A 44 -4.72 -0.50 13.14
CA LEU A 44 -3.38 0.00 12.82
C LEU A 44 -2.64 0.47 14.07
N ALA A 45 -3.32 1.18 14.96
CA ALA A 45 -2.78 1.56 16.26
C ALA A 45 -2.34 0.33 17.08
N THR A 46 -3.15 -0.74 17.08
CA THR A 46 -2.83 -2.01 17.74
C THR A 46 -1.64 -2.69 17.09
N LEU A 47 -1.58 -2.75 15.76
CA LEU A 47 -0.46 -3.32 15.04
C LEU A 47 0.84 -2.56 15.34
N ALA A 48 0.80 -1.24 15.26
CA ALA A 48 1.94 -0.37 15.52
C ALA A 48 2.41 -0.44 16.98
N ARG A 49 1.50 -0.60 17.93
CA ARG A 49 1.85 -0.80 19.34
C ARG A 49 2.60 -2.11 19.58
N ASN A 50 2.19 -3.17 18.88
CA ASN A 50 2.54 -4.54 19.26
C ASN A 50 3.59 -5.20 18.37
N PHE A 51 3.71 -4.78 17.11
CA PHE A 51 4.62 -5.39 16.13
C PHE A 51 5.67 -4.39 15.66
N LYS A 52 6.61 -4.05 16.56
CA LYS A 52 7.70 -3.11 16.27
C LYS A 52 8.67 -3.58 15.19
N LEU A 53 8.62 -4.84 14.79
CA LEU A 53 9.48 -5.41 13.73
C LEU A 53 8.68 -5.77 12.47
N LEU A 54 7.43 -5.30 12.35
CA LEU A 54 6.58 -5.60 11.21
C LEU A 54 7.18 -5.04 9.92
N LYS A 55 7.38 -5.92 8.94
CA LYS A 55 7.94 -5.64 7.61
C LYS A 55 6.95 -5.84 6.49
N GLY A 56 5.89 -6.63 6.69
CA GLY A 56 4.84 -6.78 5.70
C GLY A 56 3.46 -6.85 6.31
N LEU A 57 2.52 -6.16 5.68
CA LEU A 57 1.13 -6.08 6.07
C LEU A 57 0.25 -6.23 4.83
N ASP A 58 -0.68 -7.18 4.87
CA ASP A 58 -1.68 -7.40 3.82
C ASP A 58 -3.08 -7.27 4.41
N LEU A 59 -3.87 -6.39 3.80
CA LEU A 59 -5.23 -5.99 4.18
C LEU A 59 -6.19 -6.08 2.97
N GLN A 60 -5.79 -6.70 1.85
CA GLN A 60 -6.56 -6.68 0.59
C GLN A 60 -8.03 -7.08 0.74
N ASP A 61 -8.32 -7.98 1.69
CA ASP A 61 -9.64 -8.53 1.99
C ASP A 61 -10.10 -8.20 3.42
N ALA A 62 -9.44 -7.26 4.09
CA ALA A 62 -9.87 -6.79 5.39
C ALA A 62 -11.17 -5.98 5.24
N PRO A 63 -12.12 -6.06 6.18
CA PRO A 63 -13.39 -5.32 6.14
C PRO A 63 -13.17 -3.84 6.49
N LEU A 64 -12.18 -3.19 5.90
CA LEU A 64 -11.86 -1.78 6.05
C LEU A 64 -12.45 -1.01 4.87
N ASP A 65 -12.91 0.22 5.13
CA ASP A 65 -13.34 1.13 4.07
C ASP A 65 -12.16 2.04 3.65
N GLU A 66 -11.31 2.39 4.62
CA GLU A 66 -10.09 3.18 4.44
C GLU A 66 -9.11 2.99 5.60
N ILE A 67 -7.89 3.49 5.41
CA ILE A 67 -6.79 3.52 6.38
C ILE A 67 -6.44 4.98 6.67
N HIS A 68 -6.29 5.36 7.93
CA HIS A 68 -5.86 6.71 8.33
C HIS A 68 -4.36 6.77 8.67
N GLU A 69 -3.91 7.91 9.20
CA GLU A 69 -2.51 8.28 9.48
C GLU A 69 -1.71 7.27 10.34
N ASP A 70 -2.39 6.43 11.13
CA ASP A 70 -1.77 5.42 11.99
C ASP A 70 -0.86 4.43 11.25
N VAL A 71 -1.10 4.21 9.95
CA VAL A 71 -0.22 3.36 9.12
C VAL A 71 1.22 3.87 9.12
N GLY A 72 1.42 5.19 9.26
CA GLY A 72 2.73 5.82 9.34
C GLY A 72 3.55 5.44 10.58
N ASN A 73 2.92 4.82 11.58
CA ASN A 73 3.62 4.35 12.78
C ASN A 73 4.33 2.99 12.56
N LEU A 74 4.12 2.33 11.41
CA LEU A 74 4.74 1.06 11.04
C LEU A 74 6.08 1.27 10.32
N LEU A 75 7.01 1.98 10.96
CA LEU A 75 8.23 2.53 10.33
C LEU A 75 9.14 1.51 9.60
N HIS A 76 9.10 0.23 9.99
CA HIS A 76 9.91 -0.83 9.38
C HIS A 76 9.21 -1.60 8.26
N LEU A 77 8.02 -1.15 7.85
CA LEU A 77 7.24 -1.79 6.83
C LEU A 77 7.93 -1.65 5.47
N ARG A 78 8.12 -2.79 4.80
CA ARG A 78 8.69 -2.91 3.46
C ARG A 78 7.66 -3.32 2.41
N TYR A 79 6.57 -3.93 2.86
CA TYR A 79 5.51 -4.46 2.02
C TYR A 79 4.15 -4.08 2.60
N LEU A 80 3.31 -3.41 1.82
CA LEU A 80 1.96 -3.06 2.20
C LEU A 80 1.00 -3.34 1.05
N ILE A 81 -0.06 -4.10 1.34
CA ILE A 81 -1.23 -4.26 0.47
C ILE A 81 -2.47 -3.75 1.20
N PRO A 82 -2.91 -2.50 0.96
CA PRO A 82 -4.04 -1.92 1.68
C PRO A 82 -5.39 -2.48 1.26
N GLY A 83 -5.60 -2.71 -0.05
CA GLY A 83 -6.93 -2.97 -0.59
C GLY A 83 -7.86 -1.76 -0.67
N VAL A 84 -7.55 -0.67 0.03
CA VAL A 84 -8.41 0.51 0.18
C VAL A 84 -7.63 1.81 0.04
N LYS A 85 -8.29 2.95 0.27
CA LYS A 85 -7.66 4.28 0.32
C LYS A 85 -6.85 4.43 1.60
N ILE A 86 -5.77 5.21 1.52
CA ILE A 86 -5.00 5.67 2.68
C ILE A 86 -5.16 7.19 2.76
N GLN A 87 -5.67 7.69 3.89
CA GLN A 87 -5.80 9.09 4.27
C GLN A 87 -4.59 9.51 5.11
N GLY A 88 -3.44 9.65 4.44
CA GLY A 88 -2.21 10.17 5.03
C GLY A 88 -1.37 9.18 5.84
N GLY A 89 -0.20 9.65 6.27
CA GLY A 89 0.77 8.92 7.10
C GLY A 89 1.65 7.93 6.34
N ILE A 90 1.32 7.57 5.09
CA ILE A 90 2.12 6.65 4.28
C ILE A 90 3.51 7.22 3.99
N GLY A 91 3.64 8.54 3.86
CA GLY A 91 4.90 9.24 3.60
C GLY A 91 5.97 9.03 4.69
N HIS A 92 5.60 8.58 5.89
CA HIS A 92 6.56 8.25 6.95
C HIS A 92 7.25 6.89 6.75
N LEU A 93 6.78 6.05 5.83
CA LEU A 93 7.29 4.70 5.60
C LEU A 93 8.52 4.69 4.68
N GLU A 94 9.64 5.26 5.15
CA GLU A 94 10.87 5.41 4.37
C GLU A 94 11.49 4.08 3.91
N GLU A 95 11.25 2.97 4.63
CA GLU A 95 11.70 1.63 4.27
C GLU A 95 10.79 0.91 3.25
N LEU A 96 9.65 1.51 2.86
CA LEU A 96 8.66 0.85 2.03
C LEU A 96 9.19 0.55 0.63
N GLN A 97 9.15 -0.72 0.23
CA GLN A 97 9.63 -1.19 -1.07
C GLN A 97 8.50 -1.64 -1.99
N THR A 98 7.39 -2.07 -1.44
CA THR A 98 6.20 -2.50 -2.18
C THR A 98 4.96 -1.88 -1.56
N LEU A 99 4.25 -1.09 -2.37
CA LEU A 99 2.90 -0.62 -2.09
C LEU A 99 2.02 -1.15 -3.22
N HIS A 100 1.09 -2.05 -2.91
CA HIS A 100 0.33 -2.72 -3.94
C HIS A 100 -1.17 -2.71 -3.66
N PHE A 101 -1.97 -2.58 -4.72
CA PHE A 101 -3.43 -2.59 -4.63
C PHE A 101 -4.00 -1.47 -3.74
N VAL A 102 -3.36 -0.29 -3.75
CA VAL A 102 -3.84 0.91 -3.05
C VAL A 102 -4.78 1.73 -3.94
N GLU A 103 -5.80 2.36 -3.37
CA GLU A 103 -6.67 3.27 -4.11
C GLU A 103 -6.09 4.67 -4.23
N ALA A 104 -6.12 5.21 -5.45
CA ALA A 104 -5.73 6.58 -5.72
C ALA A 104 -6.62 7.58 -4.97
N ASN A 105 -6.00 8.56 -4.32
CA ASN A 105 -6.66 9.71 -3.71
C ASN A 105 -5.67 10.88 -3.61
N GLU A 106 -6.14 12.07 -3.22
CA GLU A 106 -5.32 13.27 -3.16
C GLU A 106 -4.16 13.17 -2.14
N ASP A 107 -4.41 12.63 -0.95
CA ASP A 107 -3.42 12.51 0.12
C ASP A 107 -2.30 11.54 -0.26
N LEU A 108 -2.66 10.39 -0.85
CA LEU A 108 -1.70 9.42 -1.37
C LEU A 108 -0.75 10.10 -2.37
N ASN A 109 -1.28 10.85 -3.33
CA ASN A 109 -0.45 11.47 -4.37
C ASN A 109 0.56 12.47 -3.79
N LYS A 110 0.19 13.20 -2.73
CA LYS A 110 1.10 14.14 -2.04
C LYS A 110 2.21 13.43 -1.28
N GLU A 111 1.95 12.23 -0.77
CA GLU A 111 2.91 11.51 0.07
C GLU A 111 3.75 10.47 -0.70
N LEU A 112 3.34 10.07 -1.91
CA LEU A 112 4.08 9.13 -2.76
C LEU A 112 5.53 9.58 -3.02
N GLU A 113 5.78 10.88 -3.16
CA GLU A 113 7.13 11.43 -3.37
C GLU A 113 8.10 11.17 -2.20
N ASN A 114 7.57 10.90 -1.00
CA ASN A 114 8.37 10.61 0.19
C ASN A 114 8.84 9.15 0.22
N LEU A 115 8.22 8.26 -0.57
CA LEU A 115 8.53 6.83 -0.62
C LEU A 115 9.76 6.52 -1.47
N ARG A 116 10.92 7.04 -1.06
CA ARG A 116 12.15 7.01 -1.86
C ARG A 116 12.70 5.61 -2.14
N GLN A 117 12.37 4.62 -1.30
CA GLN A 117 12.82 3.23 -1.46
C GLN A 117 11.83 2.36 -2.24
N LEU A 118 10.74 2.93 -2.76
CA LEU A 118 9.69 2.19 -3.42
C LEU A 118 10.20 1.56 -4.73
N ARG A 119 9.97 0.25 -4.88
CA ARG A 119 10.37 -0.55 -6.05
C ARG A 119 9.18 -1.07 -6.82
N LYS A 120 8.05 -1.25 -6.15
CA LYS A 120 6.81 -1.76 -6.75
C LYS A 120 5.65 -0.91 -6.30
N LEU A 121 4.92 -0.35 -7.26
CA LEU A 121 3.68 0.37 -7.04
C LEU A 121 2.55 -0.30 -7.81
N GLY A 122 1.47 -0.64 -7.12
CA GLY A 122 0.20 -1.07 -7.72
C GLY A 122 -0.93 -0.17 -7.27
N ILE A 123 -1.53 0.59 -8.18
CA ILE A 123 -2.59 1.56 -7.87
C ILE A 123 -3.87 1.21 -8.60
N LYS A 124 -5.03 1.37 -7.95
CA LYS A 124 -6.36 1.18 -8.56
C LYS A 124 -7.20 2.46 -8.44
N ASN A 125 -8.28 2.53 -9.21
CA ASN A 125 -9.23 3.65 -9.21
C ASN A 125 -8.56 5.02 -9.48
N LEU A 126 -7.51 5.06 -10.31
CA LEU A 126 -6.86 6.31 -10.70
C LEU A 126 -7.80 7.13 -11.60
N LYS A 127 -8.31 8.24 -11.06
CA LYS A 127 -9.16 9.18 -11.80
C LYS A 127 -8.33 10.15 -12.62
N LYS A 128 -8.91 10.66 -13.71
CA LYS A 128 -8.30 11.66 -14.60
C LYS A 128 -7.78 12.89 -13.85
N GLU A 129 -8.54 13.40 -12.89
CA GLU A 129 -8.17 14.58 -12.07
C GLU A 129 -6.88 14.40 -11.25
N HIS A 130 -6.50 13.15 -10.95
CA HIS A 130 -5.30 12.81 -10.20
C HIS A 130 -4.11 12.41 -11.09
N GLY A 131 -4.33 12.25 -12.40
CA GLY A 131 -3.33 11.75 -13.34
C GLY A 131 -2.03 12.55 -13.31
N LYS A 132 -2.11 13.89 -13.38
CA LYS A 132 -0.92 14.75 -13.37
C LYS A 132 -0.07 14.61 -12.10
N ALA A 133 -0.69 14.70 -10.92
CA ALA A 133 0.02 14.58 -9.64
C ALA A 133 0.65 13.19 -9.49
N PHE A 134 -0.09 12.16 -9.89
CA PHE A 134 0.42 10.79 -9.93
C PHE A 134 1.65 10.69 -10.84
N CYS A 135 1.58 11.22 -12.07
CA CYS A 135 2.71 11.21 -13.02
C CYS A 135 3.95 11.88 -12.43
N THR A 136 3.81 13.07 -11.84
CA THR A 136 4.92 13.78 -11.19
C THR A 136 5.53 12.97 -10.04
N ALA A 137 4.71 12.32 -9.22
CA ALA A 137 5.22 11.46 -8.15
C ALA A 137 6.02 10.28 -8.71
N ILE A 138 5.55 9.63 -9.77
CA ILE A 138 6.27 8.52 -10.42
C ILE A 138 7.62 8.96 -10.97
N GLU A 139 7.70 10.13 -11.61
CA GLU A 139 8.96 10.68 -12.16
C GLU A 139 10.05 10.87 -11.09
N MET A 140 9.66 11.07 -9.83
CA MET A 140 10.60 11.25 -8.72
C MET A 140 11.06 9.92 -8.08
N MET A 141 10.46 8.78 -8.43
CA MET A 141 10.76 7.47 -7.84
C MET A 141 11.93 6.78 -8.55
N ASN A 142 13.16 7.14 -8.18
CA ASN A 142 14.39 6.64 -8.82
C ASN A 142 14.62 5.12 -8.71
N HIS A 143 13.97 4.44 -7.77
CA HIS A 143 14.12 3.00 -7.54
C HIS A 143 12.92 2.16 -8.03
N LEU A 144 11.92 2.79 -8.66
CA LEU A 144 10.71 2.11 -9.10
C LEU A 144 10.99 1.14 -10.26
N GLN A 145 10.83 -0.15 -10.00
CA GLN A 145 11.08 -1.23 -10.95
C GLN A 145 9.79 -1.78 -11.57
N SER A 146 8.67 -1.69 -10.87
CA SER A 146 7.38 -2.20 -11.31
C SER A 146 6.27 -1.21 -11.03
N LEU A 147 5.53 -0.86 -12.09
CA LEU A 147 4.33 -0.05 -12.00
C LEU A 147 3.14 -0.84 -12.58
N VAL A 148 2.11 -1.02 -11.75
CA VAL A 148 0.84 -1.62 -12.15
C VAL A 148 -0.27 -0.62 -11.89
N VAL A 149 -1.03 -0.28 -12.93
CA VAL A 149 -2.23 0.55 -12.82
C VAL A 149 -3.43 -0.32 -13.16
N TYR A 150 -4.32 -0.48 -12.19
CA TYR A 150 -5.53 -1.29 -12.31
C TYR A 150 -6.70 -0.45 -12.82
N LYS A 151 -7.59 -1.11 -13.57
CA LYS A 151 -8.80 -0.49 -14.11
C LYS A 151 -9.72 -0.05 -12.97
N ALA A 152 -10.35 1.12 -13.11
CA ALA A 152 -11.45 1.51 -12.24
C ALA A 152 -12.63 0.51 -12.37
N ILE A 153 -13.25 0.17 -11.24
CA ILE A 153 -14.39 -0.75 -11.18
C ILE A 153 -15.68 -0.06 -11.68
N ASP A 154 -15.79 1.25 -11.48
CA ASP A 154 -17.04 2.02 -11.55
C ASP A 154 -16.96 3.27 -12.47
N GLY A 155 -16.11 3.26 -13.50
CA GLY A 155 -15.96 4.39 -14.44
C GLY A 155 -15.64 3.98 -15.88
N ASP A 156 -15.34 4.97 -16.73
CA ASP A 156 -14.91 4.76 -18.12
C ASP A 156 -13.58 3.99 -18.24
N GLY A 157 -12.85 3.87 -17.12
CA GLY A 157 -11.57 3.17 -17.03
C GLY A 157 -10.48 3.87 -17.83
N ILE A 158 -10.63 5.18 -18.06
CA ILE A 158 -9.67 5.99 -18.80
C ILE A 158 -8.52 6.40 -17.88
N LEU A 159 -7.33 5.90 -18.20
CA LEU A 159 -6.08 6.29 -17.57
C LEU A 159 -5.52 7.50 -18.31
N ASP A 160 -5.46 8.65 -17.64
CA ASP A 160 -4.81 9.84 -18.16
C ASP A 160 -3.36 9.89 -17.68
N LEU A 161 -2.47 9.36 -18.52
CA LEU A 161 -1.03 9.33 -18.31
C LEU A 161 -0.29 10.28 -19.27
N HIS A 162 -1.00 11.19 -19.93
CA HIS A 162 -0.41 12.15 -20.88
C HIS A 162 0.59 13.11 -20.23
N SER A 163 0.54 13.24 -18.91
CA SER A 163 1.47 14.06 -18.12
C SER A 163 2.76 13.33 -17.76
N LEU A 164 2.92 12.03 -18.06
CA LEU A 164 4.22 11.34 -17.91
C LEU A 164 5.16 11.86 -18.99
N SER A 165 6.07 12.75 -18.60
CA SER A 165 7.13 13.26 -19.46
C SER A 165 8.31 12.29 -19.57
N SER A 166 8.53 11.50 -18.50
CA SER A 166 9.53 10.44 -18.46
C SER A 166 9.08 9.28 -17.57
N VAL A 167 9.55 8.07 -17.87
CA VAL A 167 9.44 6.92 -16.96
C VAL A 167 10.75 6.76 -16.20
N PRO A 168 10.71 6.36 -14.91
CA PRO A 168 11.92 6.13 -14.13
C PRO A 168 12.86 5.16 -14.84
N GLU A 169 14.16 5.48 -14.90
CA GLU A 169 15.16 4.64 -15.60
C GLU A 169 15.25 3.22 -15.06
N SER A 170 14.88 3.01 -13.80
CA SER A 170 14.89 1.71 -13.14
C SER A 170 13.66 0.85 -13.46
N LEU A 171 12.66 1.39 -14.19
CA LEU A 171 11.41 0.71 -14.48
C LEU A 171 11.62 -0.44 -15.47
N GLN A 172 11.28 -1.64 -15.03
CA GLN A 172 11.43 -2.90 -15.79
C GLN A 172 10.08 -3.50 -16.17
N HIS A 173 9.05 -3.24 -15.36
CA HIS A 173 7.72 -3.78 -15.55
C HIS A 173 6.69 -2.65 -15.52
N LEU A 174 5.94 -2.53 -16.62
CA LEU A 174 4.82 -1.61 -16.72
C LEU A 174 3.58 -2.41 -17.14
N ASN A 175 2.54 -2.39 -16.31
CA ASN A 175 1.26 -2.99 -16.60
C ASN A 175 0.16 -1.94 -16.43
N LEU A 176 -0.48 -1.57 -17.53
CA LEU A 176 -1.58 -0.62 -17.58
C LEU A 176 -2.85 -1.36 -17.96
N ASN A 177 -3.68 -1.67 -16.96
CA ASN A 177 -4.97 -2.28 -17.15
C ASN A 177 -6.02 -1.17 -17.24
N GLY A 178 -6.37 -0.74 -18.44
CA GLY A 178 -7.35 0.32 -18.67
C GLY A 178 -7.36 0.79 -20.12
N ARG A 179 -8.27 1.69 -20.45
CA ARG A 179 -8.23 2.42 -21.73
C ARG A 179 -7.32 3.63 -21.51
N LEU A 180 -6.34 3.86 -22.37
CA LEU A 180 -5.60 5.12 -22.33
C LEU A 180 -6.49 6.22 -22.90
N GLY A 181 -6.56 7.36 -22.22
CA GLY A 181 -7.21 8.54 -22.78
C GLY A 181 -6.42 8.98 -24.00
N THR A 182 -7.10 9.39 -25.06
CA THR A 182 -6.50 10.09 -26.22
C THR A 182 -6.65 11.58 -26.05
#